data_AF-A0A1I4B1N1-F1
#
_entry.id   AF-A0A1I4B1N1-F1
#
_cell.length_a   1.000
_cell.length_b   1.000
_cell.length_c   1.000
_cell.angle_alpha   90.00
_cell.angle_beta   90.00
_cell.angle_gamma   90.00
#
_symmetry.space_group_name_H-M   'P 1'
#
loop_
_entity.id
_entity.type
_entity.pdbx_description
1 polymer ?
#
loop_
_entity_poly.entity_id
_entity_poly.type
_entity_poly.pdbx_seq_one_letter_code
_entity_poly.pdbx_strand_id
1 'polypeptide(L)' 'MKGSDQTKPLLTNREREVFELLVQDKTTKEIAGQLFISEKTVRNHISNVMQKLGVKGRSQAVVELVRLGELEI' A
#
# COMPACT_ATOMS: atom_id res chain seq x y z
N MET A 1 -30.15 5.35 17.00
CA MET A 1 -29.06 6.27 16.58
C MET A 1 -28.01 5.43 15.86
N LYS A 2 -27.98 5.42 14.52
CA LYS A 2 -26.96 4.72 13.73
C LYS A 2 -25.74 5.62 13.65
N GLY A 3 -24.81 5.47 14.59
CA GLY A 3 -23.58 6.24 14.65
C GLY A 3 -22.63 5.80 13.53
N SER A 4 -22.46 6.68 12.54
CA SER A 4 -21.26 6.87 11.72
C SER A 4 -20.46 5.59 11.39
N ASP A 5 -20.80 4.94 10.28
CA ASP A 5 -19.90 4.03 9.57
C ASP A 5 -18.78 4.89 8.95
N GLN A 6 -17.83 5.30 9.80
CA GLN A 6 -16.57 5.89 9.35
C GLN A 6 -15.82 4.75 8.66
N THR A 7 -15.98 4.64 7.35
CA THR A 7 -15.27 3.68 6.51
C THR A 7 -13.77 3.90 6.70
N LYS A 8 -13.18 3.09 7.58
CA LYS A 8 -11.75 3.13 7.84
C LYS A 8 -11.04 2.86 6.50
N PRO A 9 -10.09 3.70 6.07
CA PRO A 9 -9.39 3.49 4.81
C PRO A 9 -8.69 2.13 4.84
N LEU A 10 -8.73 1.41 3.72
CA LEU A 10 -8.16 0.06 3.61
C LEU A 10 -6.65 0.10 3.87
N LEU A 11 -6.01 1.14 3.33
CA LEU A 11 -4.61 1.44 3.53
C LEU A 11 -4.43 2.45 4.66
N THR A 12 -3.39 2.22 5.47
CA THR A 12 -2.79 3.29 6.26
C THR A 12 -2.07 4.28 5.34
N ASN A 13 -1.87 5.52 5.81
CA ASN A 13 -1.11 6.53 5.06
C ASN A 13 0.24 5.99 4.58
N ARG A 14 0.93 5.24 5.43
CA ARG A 14 2.25 4.69 5.10
C ARG A 14 2.22 3.59 4.06
N GLU A 15 1.20 2.74 4.09
CA GLU A 15 1.01 1.73 3.06
C GLU A 15 0.65 2.37 1.72
N ARG A 16 -0.15 3.44 1.74
CA ARG A 16 -0.46 4.21 0.53
C ARG A 16 0.80 4.84 -0.08
N GLU A 17 1.59 5.58 0.70
CA GLU A 17 2.86 6.16 0.24
C GLU A 17 3.80 5.12 -0.39
N VAL A 18 3.90 3.93 0.21
CA VAL A 18 4.72 2.84 -0.31
C VAL A 18 4.22 2.38 -1.68
N PHE A 19 2.91 2.21 -1.86
CA PHE A 19 2.35 1.75 -3.12
C PHE A 19 2.34 2.84 -4.20
N GLU A 20 2.14 4.12 -3.84
CA GLU A 20 2.27 5.27 -4.75
C GLU A 20 3.68 5.36 -5.35
N LEU A 21 4.71 5.14 -4.55
CA LEU A 21 6.08 5.09 -5.06
C LEU A 21 6.36 3.82 -5.86
N LEU A 22 5.74 2.70 -5.49
CA LEU A 22 5.89 1.43 -6.20
C LEU A 22 5.34 1.52 -7.62
N VAL A 23 4.21 2.20 -7.85
CA VAL A 23 3.67 2.41 -9.20
C VAL A 23 4.48 3.40 -10.04
N GLN A 24 5.29 4.24 -9.40
CA GLN A 24 6.30 5.08 -10.07
C GLN A 24 7.60 4.31 -10.38
N ASP A 25 7.54 2.98 -10.41
CA ASP A 25 8.65 2.06 -10.67
C ASP A 25 9.85 2.21 -9.71
N LYS A 26 9.59 2.69 -8.47
CA LYS A 26 10.65 2.80 -7.45
C LYS A 26 10.96 1.44 -6.84
N THR A 27 12.24 1.16 -6.68
CA THR A 27 12.74 -0.02 -5.96
C THR A 27 12.51 0.12 -4.46
N THR A 28 12.49 -1.01 -3.71
CA THR A 28 12.35 -0.97 -2.24
C THR A 28 13.44 -0.15 -1.56
N LYS A 29 14.63 -0.07 -2.17
CA LYS A 29 15.76 0.74 -1.71
C LYS A 29 15.51 2.23 -1.89
N GLU A 30 14.99 2.65 -3.04
CA GLU A 30 14.64 4.06 -3.28
C GLU A 30 13.48 4.51 -2.41
N ILE A 31 12.44 3.67 -2.28
CA ILE A 31 11.29 3.93 -1.39
C ILE A 31 11.77 4.08 0.06
N ALA A 32 12.62 3.17 0.53
CA ALA A 32 13.22 3.24 1.86
C ALA A 32 13.96 4.56 2.09
N GLY A 33 14.75 5.00 1.10
CA GLY A 33 15.46 6.28 1.14
C GLY A 33 14.54 7.49 1.21
N GLN A 34 13.51 7.55 0.36
CA GLN A 34 12.57 8.68 0.32
C GLN A 34 11.71 8.76 1.59
N LEU A 35 11.34 7.61 2.14
CA LEU A 35 10.48 7.51 3.30
C LEU A 35 11.27 7.50 4.62
N PHE A 36 12.61 7.52 4.61
CA PHE A 36 13.46 7.45 5.81
C PHE A 36 13.18 6.22 6.69
N ILE A 37 12.99 5.05 6.06
CA ILE A 37 12.78 3.76 6.74
C ILE A 37 13.66 2.67 6.14
N SER A 38 13.73 1.50 6.78
CA SER A 38 14.50 0.38 6.22
C SER A 38 13.77 -0.29 5.05
N GLU A 39 14.52 -0.90 4.12
CA GLU A 39 13.91 -1.74 3.06
C GLU A 39 13.07 -2.89 3.63
N LYS A 40 13.45 -3.42 4.79
CA LYS A 40 12.66 -4.44 5.51
C LYS A 40 11.30 -3.87 5.91
N THR A 41 11.25 -2.64 6.38
CA THR A 41 10.00 -1.94 6.74
C THR A 41 9.13 -1.73 5.50
N VAL A 42 9.71 -1.33 4.36
CA VAL A 42 8.97 -1.22 3.09
C VAL A 42 8.36 -2.56 2.69
N ARG A 43 9.16 -3.65 2.70
CA ARG A 43 8.65 -5.00 2.41
C ARG A 43 7.54 -5.42 3.37
N ASN A 44 7.64 -5.07 4.65
CA ASN A 44 6.59 -5.37 5.62
C ASN A 44 5.28 -4.63 5.29
N HIS A 45 5.34 -3.35 4.89
CA HIS A 45 4.14 -2.63 4.42
C HIS A 45 3.52 -3.33 3.20
N ILE A 46 4.33 -3.73 2.21
CA ILE A 46 3.85 -4.47 1.03
C ILE A 46 3.18 -5.78 1.44
N SER A 47 3.82 -6.57 2.31
CA SER A 47 3.27 -7.84 2.80
C SER A 47 1.96 -7.67 3.57
N ASN A 48 1.84 -6.63 4.40
CA ASN A 48 0.62 -6.33 5.14
C ASN A 48 -0.53 -5.97 4.20
N VAL A 49 -0.28 -5.17 3.17
CA VAL A 49 -1.29 -4.84 2.16
C VAL A 49 -1.70 -6.07 1.37
N MET A 50 -0.74 -6.89 0.94
CA MET A 50 -1.03 -8.15 0.26
C MET A 50 -1.93 -9.06 1.13
N GLN A 51 -1.65 -9.15 2.44
CA GLN A 51 -2.47 -9.91 3.38
C GLN A 51 -3.88 -9.33 3.52
N LYS A 52 -4.02 -7.99 3.65
CA LYS A 52 -5.32 -7.30 3.72
C LYS A 52 -6.18 -7.57 2.48
N LEU A 53 -5.56 -7.59 1.30
CA LEU A 53 -6.21 -7.83 0.01
C LEU A 53 -6.41 -9.32 -0.30
N GLY A 54 -5.79 -10.23 0.46
CA GLY A 54 -5.83 -11.68 0.18
C GLY A 54 -5.10 -12.09 -1.11
N VAL A 55 -4.13 -11.30 -1.57
CA VAL A 55 -3.39 -11.54 -2.82
C VAL A 55 -1.99 -12.08 -2.58
N LYS A 56 -1.40 -12.73 -3.60
CA LYS A 56 -0.11 -13.42 -3.47
C LYS A 56 1.08 -12.64 -4.02
N GLY A 57 0.85 -11.53 -4.71
CA GLY A 57 1.92 -10.73 -5.30
C GLY A 57 1.66 -9.23 -5.28
N ARG A 58 2.74 -8.45 -5.23
CA ARG A 58 2.68 -6.98 -5.25
C ARG A 58 1.96 -6.42 -6.49
N SER A 59 2.13 -7.04 -7.66
CA SER A 59 1.43 -6.61 -8.88
C SER A 59 -0.08 -6.85 -8.78
N GLN A 60 -0.50 -7.98 -8.16
CA GLN A 60 -1.91 -8.23 -7.88
C GLN A 60 -2.46 -7.21 -6.88
N ALA A 61 -1.67 -6.86 -5.86
CA ALA A 61 -2.04 -5.82 -4.90
C ALA A 61 -2.24 -4.45 -5.58
N VAL A 62 -1.34 -4.04 -6.48
CA VAL A 62 -1.51 -2.80 -7.26
C VAL A 62 -2.82 -2.81 -8.06
N VAL A 63 -3.09 -3.88 -8.82
CA VAL A 63 -4.32 -4.00 -9.62
C VAL A 63 -5.57 -3.91 -8.75
N GLU A 64 -5.58 -4.60 -7.60
CA GLU A 64 -6.74 -4.58 -6.71
C GLU A 64 -6.93 -3.22 -6.04
N LEU A 65 -5.85 -2.52 -5.66
CA LEU A 65 -5.94 -1.17 -5.09
C LEU A 65 -6.49 -0.15 -6.10
N VAL A 66 -6.09 -0.25 -7.37
CA VAL A 66 -6.65 0.59 -8.44
C VAL A 66 -8.13 0.29 -8.64
N ARG A 67 -8.51 -1.00 -8.66
CA ARG A 67 -9.91 -1.42 -8.77
C ARG A 67 -10.77 -0.89 -7.62
N LEU A 68 -10.23 -0.85 -6.41
CA LEU A 68 -10.89 -0.36 -5.21
C LEU A 68 -10.88 1.18 -5.10
N GLY A 69 -10.17 1.89 -5.99
CA GLY A 69 -10.02 3.35 -5.93
C GLY A 69 -9.12 3.85 -4.81
N GLU A 70 -8.29 2.97 -4.23
CA GLU A 70 -7.31 3.32 -3.18
C GLU A 70 -5.98 3.82 -3.75
N LEU A 71 -5.78 3.64 -5.06
CA LEU A 71 -4.58 4.05 -5.77
C LEU A 71 -4.92 4.47 -7.22
N GLU A 72 -4.23 5.47 -7.73
CA GLU A 72 -4.31 5.94 -9.11
C GLU A 72 -3.00 5.61 -9.84
N ILE A 73 -3.10 5.23 -11.11
CA ILE A 73 -1.96 4.89 -12.01
C ILE A 73 -2.00 5.74 -13.27
#